data_AF-A0A839UQ97-F1
#
_entry.id   AF-A0A839UQ97-F1
#
_cell.length_a   1.000
_cell.length_b   1.000
_cell.length_c   1.000
_cell.angle_alpha   90.00
_cell.angle_beta   90.00
_cell.angle_gamma   90.00
#
_symmetry.space_group_name_H-M   'P 1'
#
loop_
_entity.id
_entity.type
_entity.pdbx_description
1 polymer ?
#
loop_
_entity_poly.entity_id
_entity_poly.type
_entity_poly.pdbx_seq_one_letter_code
_entity_poly.pdbx_strand_id
1 'polypeptide(L)'
;MKKGDGISKYKLNRIATESLRNAIRLHFDSVLLYENGSYPSALQLSVLALEEFAKANWVDHYIWSSETNEGYPTAELEQEWLKLLYLHPKKQWSFVARDTNDYSPKFISLIQSRKLEEKKQNAVYVGLSRSKGMVDIESRISTPWKVKQNDAKQFISIINDELLRIFARIEENEFYFEGGSGMDEVFDYHIYNKLLRWPHRSGIKNNGWRKKSSQRN
;
A
#
# COMPACT_ATOMS: atom_id res chain seq x y z
N MET A 1 19.56 19.57 -10.85
CA MET A 1 20.66 19.77 -9.86
C MET A 1 21.36 18.45 -9.57
N LYS A 2 22.70 18.39 -9.52
CA LYS A 2 23.41 17.24 -8.90
C LYS A 2 23.07 17.25 -7.40
N LYS A 3 22.89 16.07 -6.82
CA LYS A 3 22.44 15.89 -5.44
C LYS A 3 23.50 16.36 -4.42
N GLY A 4 23.50 17.65 -4.11
CA GLY A 4 24.44 18.30 -3.18
C GLY A 4 23.89 18.44 -1.76
N ASP A 5 22.58 18.68 -1.63
CA ASP A 5 21.87 18.88 -0.35
C ASP A 5 20.68 17.90 -0.23
N GLY A 6 20.22 17.63 1.00
CA GLY A 6 19.08 16.75 1.28
C GLY A 6 19.43 15.28 1.60
N ILE A 7 18.44 14.38 1.59
CA ILE A 7 18.59 12.93 1.84
C ILE A 7 19.35 12.30 0.68
N SER A 8 20.46 11.58 0.90
CA SER A 8 21.27 11.02 -0.20
C SER A 8 20.52 10.04 -1.13
N LYS A 9 20.98 9.90 -2.39
CA LYS A 9 20.40 8.93 -3.37
C LYS A 9 20.48 7.50 -2.84
N TYR A 10 21.60 7.17 -2.21
CA TYR A 10 21.77 5.89 -1.50
C TYR A 10 20.64 5.65 -0.47
N LYS A 11 20.34 6.63 0.38
CA LYS A 11 19.26 6.50 1.38
C LYS A 11 17.89 6.35 0.73
N LEU A 12 17.59 7.07 -0.36
CA LEU A 12 16.32 6.88 -1.09
C LEU A 12 16.17 5.47 -1.65
N ASN A 13 17.20 4.96 -2.35
CA ASN A 13 17.18 3.58 -2.87
C ASN A 13 17.00 2.55 -1.75
N ARG A 14 17.70 2.75 -0.61
CA ARG A 14 17.54 1.89 0.58
C ARG A 14 16.11 1.97 1.13
N ILE A 15 15.51 3.15 1.24
CA ILE A 15 14.11 3.30 1.70
C ILE A 15 13.17 2.57 0.74
N ALA A 16 13.31 2.74 -0.57
CA ALA A 16 12.43 2.11 -1.55
C ALA A 16 12.51 0.57 -1.46
N THR A 17 13.73 0.03 -1.49
CA THR A 17 14.00 -1.42 -1.44
C THR A 17 13.55 -2.05 -0.12
N GLU A 18 13.90 -1.44 1.02
CA GLU A 18 13.55 -2.00 2.34
C GLU A 18 12.05 -1.87 2.62
N SER A 19 11.38 -0.83 2.10
CA SER A 19 9.92 -0.72 2.20
C SER A 19 9.23 -1.81 1.39
N LEU A 20 9.73 -2.13 0.20
CA LEU A 20 9.22 -3.23 -0.63
C LEU A 20 9.42 -4.60 0.04
N ARG A 21 10.62 -4.87 0.56
CA ARG A 21 10.90 -6.09 1.34
C ARG A 21 9.97 -6.22 2.54
N ASN A 22 9.76 -5.13 3.29
CA ASN A 22 8.87 -5.13 4.44
C ASN A 22 7.40 -5.32 4.02
N ALA A 23 6.97 -4.76 2.89
CA ALA A 23 5.63 -4.99 2.36
C ALA A 23 5.39 -6.47 2.03
N ILE A 24 6.34 -7.14 1.38
CA ILE A 24 6.27 -8.57 1.05
C ILE A 24 6.28 -9.42 2.32
N ARG A 25 7.14 -9.10 3.29
CA ARG A 25 7.18 -9.77 4.60
C ARG A 25 5.83 -9.65 5.32
N LEU A 26 5.30 -8.43 5.45
CA LEU A 26 4.00 -8.15 6.09
C LEU A 26 2.84 -8.83 5.36
N HIS A 27 2.89 -8.90 4.02
CA HIS A 27 1.92 -9.64 3.23
C HIS A 27 1.89 -11.12 3.62
N PHE A 28 3.04 -11.80 3.64
CA PHE A 28 3.09 -13.20 4.04
C PHE A 28 2.75 -13.42 5.52
N ASP A 29 3.14 -12.51 6.41
CA ASP A 29 2.70 -12.54 7.82
C ASP A 29 1.16 -12.46 7.91
N SER A 30 0.53 -11.61 7.08
CA SER A 30 -0.92 -11.48 7.04
C SER A 30 -1.63 -12.74 6.52
N VAL A 31 -1.04 -13.43 5.53
CA VAL A 31 -1.52 -14.74 5.04
C VAL A 31 -1.45 -15.79 6.15
N LEU A 32 -0.32 -15.88 6.86
CA LEU A 32 -0.15 -16.82 7.96
C LEU A 32 -1.20 -16.59 9.06
N LEU A 33 -1.43 -15.34 9.46
CA LEU A 33 -2.44 -15.00 10.46
C LEU A 33 -3.85 -15.32 9.99
N TYR A 34 -4.13 -15.11 8.70
CA TYR A 34 -5.43 -15.44 8.11
C TYR A 34 -5.70 -16.95 8.14
N GLU A 35 -4.70 -17.77 7.76
CA GLU A 35 -4.79 -19.23 7.80
C GLU A 35 -5.00 -19.77 9.21
N ASN A 36 -4.50 -19.06 10.22
CA ASN A 36 -4.70 -19.38 11.64
C ASN A 36 -5.97 -18.74 12.24
N GLY A 37 -6.87 -18.17 11.43
CA GLY A 37 -8.13 -17.60 11.89
C GLY A 37 -8.02 -16.25 12.61
N SER A 38 -6.84 -15.64 12.69
CA SER A 38 -6.61 -14.33 13.30
C SER A 38 -6.92 -13.20 12.32
N TYR A 39 -8.19 -13.10 11.92
CA TYR A 39 -8.64 -12.15 10.89
C TYR A 39 -8.40 -10.67 11.23
N PRO A 40 -8.58 -10.20 12.48
CA PRO A 40 -8.30 -8.80 12.81
C PRO A 40 -6.81 -8.46 12.61
N SER A 41 -5.91 -9.30 13.11
CA SER A 41 -4.47 -9.10 12.94
C SER A 41 -4.02 -9.28 11.50
N ALA A 42 -4.60 -10.24 10.76
CA ALA A 42 -4.35 -10.41 9.34
C ALA A 42 -4.77 -9.16 8.55
N LEU A 43 -5.94 -8.58 8.85
CA LEU A 43 -6.38 -7.33 8.24
C LEU A 43 -5.38 -6.21 8.56
N GLN A 44 -4.99 -6.04 9.81
CA GLN A 44 -4.02 -5.02 10.21
C GLN A 44 -2.73 -5.11 9.39
N LEU A 45 -2.11 -6.29 9.35
CA LEU A 45 -0.84 -6.49 8.65
C LEU A 45 -1.00 -6.31 7.14
N SER A 46 -2.12 -6.73 6.56
CA SER A 46 -2.37 -6.53 5.13
C SER A 46 -2.51 -5.04 4.75
N VAL A 47 -3.10 -4.20 5.62
CA VAL A 47 -3.16 -2.75 5.38
C VAL A 47 -1.79 -2.10 5.60
N LEU A 48 -0.99 -2.58 6.56
CA LEU A 48 0.40 -2.13 6.71
C LEU A 48 1.27 -2.52 5.50
N ALA A 49 1.09 -3.73 4.95
CA ALA A 49 1.75 -4.17 3.73
C ALA A 49 1.40 -3.25 2.56
N LEU A 50 0.11 -2.90 2.40
CA LEU A 50 -0.36 -1.91 1.42
C LEU A 50 0.37 -0.57 1.56
N GLU A 51 0.48 -0.07 2.78
CA GLU A 51 1.13 1.21 3.05
C GLU A 51 2.64 1.19 2.76
N GLU A 52 3.34 0.12 3.14
CA GLU A 52 4.77 -0.01 2.84
C GLU A 52 5.03 -0.21 1.35
N PHE A 53 4.15 -0.93 0.66
CA PHE A 53 4.19 -1.06 -0.80
C PHE A 53 3.95 0.28 -1.49
N ALA A 54 2.98 1.07 -1.03
CA ALA A 54 2.73 2.41 -1.54
C ALA A 54 3.91 3.34 -1.30
N LYS A 55 4.57 3.23 -0.13
CA LYS A 55 5.79 3.99 0.17
C LYS A 55 6.91 3.63 -0.80
N ALA A 56 7.14 2.35 -1.05
CA ALA A 56 8.15 1.87 -1.99
C ALA A 56 7.97 2.49 -3.39
N ASN A 57 6.75 2.36 -3.95
CA ASN A 57 6.41 2.94 -5.26
C ASN A 57 6.51 4.47 -5.29
N TRP A 58 6.15 5.15 -4.19
CA TRP A 58 6.22 6.61 -4.13
C TRP A 58 7.66 7.10 -4.12
N VAL A 59 8.56 6.41 -3.42
CA VAL A 59 10.00 6.72 -3.40
C VAL A 59 10.64 6.39 -4.75
N ASP A 60 10.31 5.25 -5.35
CA ASP A 60 10.73 4.90 -6.71
C ASP A 60 10.38 6.01 -7.71
N HIS A 61 9.11 6.41 -7.75
CA HIS A 61 8.66 7.49 -8.62
C HIS A 61 9.33 8.83 -8.30
N TYR A 62 9.57 9.14 -7.03
CA TYR A 62 10.29 10.35 -6.64
C TYR A 62 11.73 10.37 -7.19
N ILE A 63 12.44 9.23 -7.11
CA ILE A 63 13.79 9.10 -7.68
C ILE A 63 13.72 9.27 -9.20
N TRP A 64 12.86 8.50 -9.87
CA TRP A 64 12.71 8.54 -11.32
C TRP A 64 12.39 9.95 -11.82
N SER A 65 11.33 10.55 -11.29
CA SER A 65 10.88 11.89 -11.70
C SER A 65 11.93 12.98 -11.44
N SER A 66 12.72 12.84 -10.37
CA SER A 66 13.83 13.77 -10.11
C SER A 66 14.98 13.58 -11.09
N GLU A 67 15.20 12.37 -11.60
CA GLU A 67 16.32 12.06 -12.51
C GLU A 67 16.00 12.31 -13.98
N THR A 68 14.72 12.21 -14.36
CA THR A 68 14.27 12.44 -15.74
C THR A 68 13.82 13.87 -16.00
N ASN A 69 13.44 14.63 -14.97
CA ASN A 69 12.98 16.03 -15.10
C ASN A 69 14.08 17.03 -14.70
N GLU A 70 13.73 18.06 -13.93
CA GLU A 70 14.60 19.21 -13.62
C GLU A 70 15.61 18.95 -12.48
N GLY A 71 15.71 17.72 -11.99
CA GLY A 71 16.52 17.35 -10.84
C GLY A 71 15.72 17.17 -9.55
N TYR A 72 16.45 16.92 -8.46
CA TYR A 72 15.89 16.85 -7.12
C TYR A 72 15.45 18.25 -6.63
N PRO A 73 14.34 18.34 -5.86
CA PRO A 73 13.86 19.59 -5.27
C PRO A 73 14.81 20.13 -4.19
N THR A 74 14.52 21.33 -3.67
CA THR A 74 15.27 21.90 -2.54
C THR A 74 15.13 21.07 -1.27
N ALA A 75 16.04 21.23 -0.32
CA ALA A 75 16.03 20.49 0.94
C ALA A 75 14.73 20.70 1.75
N GLU A 76 14.14 21.90 1.69
CA GLU A 76 12.90 22.24 2.39
C GLU A 76 11.72 21.46 1.80
N LEU A 77 11.57 21.48 0.47
CA LEU A 77 10.54 20.75 -0.24
C LEU A 77 10.71 19.23 -0.08
N GLU A 78 11.95 18.75 -0.09
CA GLU A 78 12.26 17.34 0.15
C GLU A 78 11.87 16.92 1.58
N GLN A 79 12.12 17.76 2.60
CA GLN A 79 11.68 17.51 3.97
C GLN A 79 10.16 17.45 4.09
N GLU A 80 9.43 18.33 3.41
CA GLU A 80 7.97 18.28 3.38
C GLU A 80 7.47 16.99 2.73
N TRP A 81 8.07 16.58 1.61
CA TRP A 81 7.75 15.33 0.95
C TRP A 81 8.06 14.10 1.82
N LEU A 82 9.22 14.06 2.50
CA LEU A 82 9.61 12.97 3.40
C LEU A 82 8.58 12.77 4.54
N LYS A 83 8.00 13.84 5.08
CA LYS A 83 6.94 13.75 6.09
C LYS A 83 5.72 12.97 5.59
N LEU A 84 5.40 13.06 4.29
CA LEU A 84 4.26 12.35 3.70
C LEU A 84 4.43 10.83 3.76
N LEU A 85 5.66 10.32 3.75
CA LEU A 85 5.97 8.88 3.86
C LEU A 85 5.56 8.28 5.21
N TYR A 86 5.28 9.11 6.22
CA TYR A 86 4.84 8.70 7.55
C TYR A 86 3.34 8.90 7.77
N LEU A 87 2.63 9.51 6.82
CA LEU A 87 1.20 9.74 6.92
C LEU A 87 0.41 8.57 6.33
N HIS A 88 -0.09 7.68 7.19
CA HIS A 88 -0.82 6.46 6.79
C HIS A 88 -1.95 6.72 5.77
N PRO A 89 -2.85 7.70 5.97
CA PRO A 89 -3.92 7.95 4.99
C PRO A 89 -3.40 8.40 3.63
N LYS A 90 -2.25 9.10 3.58
CA LYS A 90 -1.62 9.52 2.32
C LYS A 90 -1.03 8.31 1.59
N LYS A 91 -0.40 7.38 2.30
CA LYS A 91 0.08 6.12 1.72
C LYS A 91 -1.07 5.26 1.17
N GLN A 92 -2.16 5.14 1.94
CA GLN A 92 -3.36 4.42 1.50
C GLN A 92 -3.97 5.03 0.23
N TRP A 93 -4.00 6.36 0.12
CA TRP A 93 -4.42 7.04 -1.12
C TRP A 93 -3.44 6.81 -2.28
N SER A 94 -2.14 6.96 -2.03
CA SER A 94 -1.09 6.78 -3.03
C SER A 94 -1.16 5.41 -3.71
N PHE A 95 -1.51 4.36 -2.96
CA PHE A 95 -1.73 3.00 -3.48
C PHE A 95 -2.75 2.94 -4.64
N VAL A 96 -3.84 3.71 -4.55
CA VAL A 96 -4.93 3.66 -5.54
C VAL A 96 -4.90 4.81 -6.55
N ALA A 97 -4.13 5.87 -6.29
CA ALA A 97 -4.24 7.15 -6.98
C ALA A 97 -3.99 7.07 -8.50
N ARG A 98 -3.12 6.16 -8.96
CA ARG A 98 -2.82 5.98 -10.39
C ARG A 98 -3.95 5.29 -11.17
N ASP A 99 -4.64 4.36 -10.51
CA ASP A 99 -5.60 3.46 -11.15
C ASP A 99 -7.01 3.61 -10.54
N THR A 100 -7.40 4.81 -10.09
CA THR A 100 -8.65 5.00 -9.31
C THR A 100 -9.89 4.45 -9.99
N ASN A 101 -9.96 4.52 -11.33
CA ASN A 101 -11.04 3.98 -12.16
C ASN A 101 -11.10 2.45 -12.21
N ASP A 102 -10.02 1.77 -11.85
CA ASP A 102 -9.94 0.30 -11.87
C ASP A 102 -10.38 -0.30 -10.53
N TYR A 103 -10.52 0.53 -9.49
CA TYR A 103 -10.98 0.12 -8.16
C TYR A 103 -12.48 0.34 -7.98
N SER A 104 -13.11 -0.48 -7.14
CA SER A 104 -14.52 -0.29 -6.79
C SER A 104 -14.75 1.09 -6.12
N PRO A 105 -15.83 1.81 -6.46
CA PRO A 105 -16.12 3.11 -5.87
C PRO A 105 -16.24 3.08 -4.34
N LYS A 106 -16.72 1.96 -3.78
CA LYS A 106 -16.80 1.74 -2.33
C LYS A 106 -15.41 1.72 -1.68
N PHE A 107 -14.43 1.11 -2.34
CA PHE A 107 -13.06 1.05 -1.84
C PHE A 107 -12.38 2.43 -1.90
N ILE A 108 -12.56 3.16 -3.01
CA ILE A 108 -12.08 4.54 -3.15
C ILE A 108 -12.68 5.43 -2.05
N SER A 109 -13.99 5.36 -1.84
CA SER A 109 -14.68 6.11 -0.78
C SER A 109 -14.16 5.74 0.62
N LEU A 110 -13.88 4.46 0.89
CA LEU A 110 -13.31 4.00 2.16
C LEU A 110 -11.96 4.69 2.47
N ILE A 111 -11.09 4.84 1.47
CA ILE A 111 -9.79 5.49 1.60
C ILE A 111 -9.94 7.01 1.76
N GLN A 112 -10.70 7.65 0.88
CA GLN A 112 -10.89 9.11 0.89
C GLN A 112 -11.54 9.61 2.19
N SER A 113 -12.48 8.83 2.73
CA SER A 113 -13.14 9.13 4.01
C SER A 113 -12.30 8.75 5.24
N ARG A 114 -11.05 8.29 5.06
CA ARG A 114 -10.14 7.81 6.13
C ARG A 114 -10.65 6.61 6.94
N LYS A 115 -11.76 6.00 6.52
CA LYS A 115 -12.33 4.82 7.16
C LYS A 115 -11.45 3.58 7.05
N LEU A 116 -10.54 3.53 6.07
CA LEU A 116 -9.53 2.46 6.03
C LEU A 116 -8.56 2.55 7.21
N GLU A 117 -8.07 3.75 7.53
CA GLU A 117 -7.21 3.97 8.70
C GLU A 117 -7.95 3.62 9.99
N GLU A 118 -9.20 4.06 10.15
CA GLU A 118 -10.02 3.68 11.30
C GLU A 118 -10.19 2.16 11.39
N LYS A 119 -10.52 1.50 10.27
CA LYS A 119 -10.69 0.05 10.20
C LYS A 119 -9.42 -0.70 10.57
N LYS A 120 -8.26 -0.21 10.11
CA LYS A 120 -6.93 -0.69 10.50
C LYS A 120 -6.76 -0.59 12.02
N GLN A 121 -6.84 0.61 12.60
CA GLN A 121 -6.70 0.81 14.05
C GLN A 121 -7.66 -0.06 14.88
N ASN A 122 -8.92 -0.15 14.46
CA ASN A 122 -9.96 -0.94 15.10
C ASN A 122 -9.75 -2.47 15.02
N ALA A 123 -8.87 -2.94 14.14
CA ALA A 123 -8.53 -4.35 14.02
C ALA A 123 -7.57 -4.82 15.13
N VAL A 124 -7.00 -3.88 15.90
CA VAL A 124 -6.07 -4.17 17.01
C VAL A 124 -6.57 -3.57 18.31
N TYR A 125 -6.98 -2.30 18.29
CA TYR A 125 -7.29 -1.55 19.49
C TYR A 125 -8.77 -1.57 19.83
N VAL A 126 -9.06 -1.74 21.12
CA VAL A 126 -10.38 -1.51 21.70
C VAL A 126 -10.47 -0.04 22.12
N GLY A 127 -11.53 0.65 21.76
CA GLY A 127 -11.68 2.06 22.11
C GLY A 127 -12.92 2.72 21.53
N LEU A 128 -13.03 4.02 21.74
CA LEU A 128 -14.10 4.86 21.21
C LEU A 128 -13.67 5.51 19.90
N SER A 129 -14.64 5.83 19.04
CA SER A 129 -14.33 6.55 17.81
C SER A 129 -13.82 7.96 18.10
N ARG A 130 -12.99 8.48 17.20
CA ARG A 130 -12.50 9.85 17.26
C ARG A 130 -13.03 10.65 16.10
N SER A 131 -13.50 11.86 16.37
CA SER A 131 -13.93 12.81 15.35
C SER A 131 -13.26 14.16 15.60
N LYS A 132 -12.60 14.71 14.57
CA LYS A 132 -11.89 16.00 14.63
C LYS A 132 -10.92 16.13 15.83
N GLY A 133 -10.24 15.03 16.19
CA GLY A 133 -9.28 15.00 17.30
C GLY A 133 -9.89 14.78 18.68
N MET A 134 -11.23 14.78 18.81
CA MET A 134 -11.93 14.54 20.06
C MET A 134 -12.42 13.09 20.15
N VAL A 135 -12.47 12.55 21.37
CA VAL A 135 -13.07 11.23 21.65
C VAL A 135 -14.58 11.38 21.71
N ASP A 136 -15.29 10.55 20.95
CA ASP A 136 -16.75 10.49 20.98
C ASP A 136 -17.21 9.52 22.08
N ILE A 137 -17.63 10.06 23.23
CA ILE A 137 -18.06 9.27 24.40
C ILE A 137 -19.39 8.55 24.19
N GLU A 138 -20.19 8.99 23.22
CA GLU A 138 -21.48 8.37 22.86
C GLU A 138 -21.32 7.26 21.81
N SER A 139 -20.12 7.13 21.25
CA SER A 139 -19.84 6.11 20.23
C SER A 139 -19.86 4.71 20.81
N ARG A 140 -20.25 3.74 19.97
CA ARG A 140 -20.12 2.33 20.33
C ARG A 140 -18.66 1.96 20.47
N ILE A 141 -18.34 1.15 21.48
CA ILE A 141 -17.01 0.56 21.65
C ILE A 141 -16.61 -0.18 20.36
N SER A 142 -15.47 0.21 19.83
CA SER A 142 -14.77 -0.47 18.75
C SER A 142 -14.05 -1.69 19.30
N THR A 143 -14.18 -2.82 18.61
CA THR A 143 -13.51 -4.06 18.99
C THR A 143 -12.98 -4.77 17.74
N PRO A 144 -11.82 -5.44 17.84
CA PRO A 144 -11.27 -6.26 16.75
C PRO A 144 -12.25 -7.31 16.21
N TRP A 145 -13.15 -7.81 17.06
CA TRP A 145 -14.10 -8.88 16.76
C TRP A 145 -15.12 -8.54 15.68
N LYS A 146 -15.25 -7.27 15.30
CA LYS A 146 -16.09 -6.84 14.17
C LYS A 146 -15.45 -7.12 12.81
N VAL A 147 -14.13 -7.34 12.76
CA VAL A 147 -13.41 -7.68 11.53
C VAL A 147 -13.76 -9.11 11.11
N LYS A 148 -14.27 -9.26 9.89
CA LYS A 148 -14.66 -10.56 9.33
C LYS A 148 -13.52 -11.16 8.52
N GLN A 149 -13.54 -12.48 8.35
CA GLN A 149 -12.65 -13.19 7.43
C GLN A 149 -12.61 -12.53 6.04
N ASN A 150 -13.78 -12.16 5.49
CA ASN A 150 -13.85 -11.55 4.18
C ASN A 150 -13.16 -10.19 4.11
N ASP A 151 -13.09 -9.45 5.22
CA ASP A 151 -12.37 -8.17 5.27
C ASP A 151 -10.86 -8.43 5.07
N ALA A 152 -10.26 -9.31 5.87
CA ALA A 152 -8.85 -9.66 5.76
C ALA A 152 -8.51 -10.24 4.37
N LYS A 153 -9.32 -11.22 3.91
CA LYS A 153 -9.16 -11.85 2.60
C LYS A 153 -9.07 -10.84 1.46
N GLN A 154 -9.93 -9.80 1.50
CA GLN A 154 -9.96 -8.78 0.45
C GLN A 154 -8.65 -8.00 0.35
N PHE A 155 -8.11 -7.53 1.48
CA PHE A 155 -6.86 -6.76 1.48
C PHE A 155 -5.63 -7.61 1.15
N ILE A 156 -5.56 -8.83 1.70
CA ILE A 156 -4.51 -9.79 1.33
C ILE A 156 -4.53 -10.03 -0.18
N SER A 157 -5.71 -10.28 -0.75
CA SER A 157 -5.82 -10.54 -2.18
C SER A 157 -5.41 -9.35 -3.04
N ILE A 158 -5.73 -8.11 -2.64
CA ILE A 158 -5.30 -6.90 -3.39
C ILE A 158 -3.78 -6.85 -3.48
N ILE A 159 -3.08 -7.06 -2.35
CA ILE A 159 -1.61 -7.00 -2.33
C ILE A 159 -1.01 -8.17 -3.08
N ASN A 160 -1.58 -9.36 -2.93
CA ASN A 160 -1.15 -10.53 -3.69
C ASN A 160 -1.26 -10.30 -5.21
N ASP A 161 -2.39 -9.75 -5.66
CA ASP A 161 -2.67 -9.46 -7.07
C ASP A 161 -1.65 -8.42 -7.63
N GLU A 162 -1.35 -7.35 -6.89
CA GLU A 162 -0.35 -6.35 -7.33
C GLU A 162 1.08 -6.91 -7.34
N LEU A 163 1.47 -7.73 -6.35
CA LEU A 163 2.79 -8.36 -6.32
C LEU A 163 2.96 -9.35 -7.49
N LEU A 164 1.94 -10.15 -7.81
CA LEU A 164 1.94 -11.03 -8.97
C LEU A 164 2.02 -10.24 -10.29
N ARG A 165 1.31 -9.10 -10.38
CA ARG A 165 1.37 -8.21 -11.55
C ARG A 165 2.77 -7.66 -11.76
N ILE A 166 3.46 -7.25 -10.71
CA ILE A 166 4.85 -6.77 -10.79
C ILE A 166 5.77 -7.89 -11.25
N PHE A 167 5.66 -9.07 -10.64
CA PHE A 167 6.47 -10.23 -11.06
C PHE A 167 6.30 -10.52 -12.55
N ALA A 168 5.05 -10.56 -13.04
CA ALA A 168 4.78 -10.75 -14.46
C ALA A 168 5.41 -9.66 -15.34
N ARG A 169 5.42 -8.40 -14.89
CA ARG A 169 6.06 -7.30 -15.62
C ARG A 169 7.58 -7.40 -15.64
N ILE A 170 8.20 -7.80 -14.53
CA ILE A 170 9.65 -8.03 -14.46
C ILE A 170 10.04 -9.16 -15.42
N GLU A 171 9.28 -10.26 -15.45
CA GLU A 171 9.55 -11.37 -16.39
C GLU A 171 9.34 -10.97 -17.86
N GLU A 172 8.32 -10.15 -18.16
CA GLU A 172 8.02 -9.70 -19.53
C GLU A 172 8.98 -8.63 -20.06
N ASN A 173 9.37 -7.68 -19.21
CA ASN A 173 10.10 -6.47 -19.61
C ASN A 173 11.52 -6.39 -19.05
N GLU A 174 11.98 -7.39 -18.30
CA GLU A 174 13.24 -7.42 -17.52
C GLU A 174 13.32 -6.42 -16.35
N PHE A 175 12.37 -5.49 -16.23
CA PHE A 175 12.28 -4.51 -15.14
C PHE A 175 10.84 -4.04 -14.90
N TYR A 176 10.59 -3.52 -13.70
CA TYR A 176 9.35 -2.79 -13.37
C TYR A 176 9.63 -1.45 -12.69
N PHE A 177 10.61 -1.39 -11.77
CA PHE A 177 10.95 -0.15 -11.06
C PHE A 177 11.99 0.65 -11.85
N GLU A 178 11.67 1.90 -12.17
CA GLU A 178 12.52 2.73 -13.03
C GLU A 178 13.45 3.67 -12.24
N GLY A 179 13.11 4.00 -10.99
CA GLY A 179 13.90 4.91 -10.16
C GLY A 179 14.73 4.19 -9.11
N GLY A 180 14.11 3.29 -8.35
CA GLY A 180 14.71 2.60 -7.22
C GLY A 180 15.63 1.45 -7.64
N SER A 181 16.94 1.63 -7.51
CA SER A 181 17.91 0.56 -7.72
C SER A 181 17.80 -0.52 -6.65
N GLY A 182 17.83 -1.79 -7.05
CA GLY A 182 17.77 -2.93 -6.14
C GLY A 182 16.34 -3.45 -5.87
N MET A 183 15.31 -2.85 -6.49
CA MET A 183 13.91 -3.18 -6.21
C MET A 183 13.40 -4.39 -6.99
N ASP A 184 13.76 -4.52 -8.27
CA ASP A 184 13.37 -5.69 -9.08
C ASP A 184 14.00 -6.97 -8.51
N GLU A 185 15.23 -6.89 -7.99
CA GLU A 185 15.96 -7.99 -7.34
C GLU A 185 15.35 -8.42 -6.00
N VAL A 186 14.36 -7.70 -5.47
CA VAL A 186 13.56 -8.16 -4.32
C VAL A 186 12.65 -9.32 -4.73
N PHE A 187 12.27 -9.41 -6.00
CA PHE A 187 11.42 -10.47 -6.50
C PHE A 187 12.26 -11.66 -6.92
N ASP A 188 12.06 -12.78 -6.23
CA ASP A 188 12.68 -14.06 -6.58
C ASP A 188 11.60 -15.15 -6.82
N TYR A 189 12.05 -16.29 -7.35
CA TYR A 189 11.16 -17.42 -7.62
C TYR A 189 10.55 -18.02 -6.35
N HIS A 190 11.18 -17.84 -5.19
CA HIS A 190 10.62 -18.30 -3.91
C HIS A 190 9.39 -17.47 -3.51
N ILE A 191 9.48 -16.15 -3.63
CA ILE A 191 8.38 -15.21 -3.40
C ILE A 191 7.25 -15.48 -4.38
N TYR A 192 7.57 -15.64 -5.67
CA TYR A 192 6.57 -15.95 -6.69
C TYR A 192 5.76 -17.21 -6.35
N ASN A 193 6.44 -18.31 -6.03
CA ASN A 193 5.78 -19.55 -5.64
C ASN A 193 4.91 -19.41 -4.39
N LYS A 194 5.29 -18.55 -3.44
CA LYS A 194 4.46 -18.26 -2.27
C LYS A 194 3.22 -17.44 -2.65
N LEU A 195 3.34 -16.46 -3.54
CA LEU A 195 2.21 -15.66 -4.02
C LEU A 195 1.16 -16.50 -4.75
N LEU A 196 1.60 -17.51 -5.53
CA LEU A 196 0.70 -18.42 -6.25
C LEU A 196 -0.13 -19.33 -5.33
N ARG A 197 0.28 -19.52 -4.07
CA ARG A 197 -0.47 -20.36 -3.11
C ARG A 197 -1.73 -19.68 -2.60
N TRP A 198 -1.84 -18.36 -2.71
CA TRP A 198 -3.02 -17.63 -2.28
C TRP A 198 -4.18 -17.82 -3.28
N PRO A 199 -5.27 -18.53 -2.92
CA PRO A 199 -6.27 -18.98 -3.90
C PRO A 199 -7.39 -17.95 -4.11
N HIS A 200 -7.35 -16.82 -3.43
CA HIS A 200 -8.44 -15.85 -3.40
C HIS A 200 -8.15 -14.63 -4.27
N ARG A 201 -9.23 -14.05 -4.81
CA ARG A 201 -9.20 -12.78 -5.53
C ARG A 201 -9.88 -11.69 -4.71
N SER A 202 -9.40 -10.47 -4.85
CA SER A 202 -9.98 -9.33 -4.11
C SER A 202 -11.41 -9.00 -4.56
N GLY A 203 -11.66 -9.07 -5.87
CA GLY A 203 -12.87 -8.55 -6.51
C GLY A 203 -12.98 -7.02 -6.46
N ILE A 204 -11.94 -6.32 -5.94
CA ILE A 204 -11.95 -4.89 -5.70
C ILE A 204 -11.35 -4.12 -6.88
N LYS A 205 -10.35 -4.70 -7.57
CA LYS A 205 -9.76 -4.15 -8.80
C LYS A 205 -10.20 -4.97 -10.02
N ASN A 206 -10.79 -4.33 -11.03
CA ASN A 206 -11.08 -4.95 -12.33
C ASN A 206 -11.35 -3.92 -13.44
N ASN A 207 -11.11 -4.30 -14.70
CA ASN A 207 -11.37 -3.47 -15.89
C ASN A 207 -12.87 -3.14 -16.09
N GLY A 208 -13.77 -3.86 -15.41
CA GLY A 208 -15.21 -3.60 -15.43
C GLY A 208 -15.59 -2.32 -14.68
N TRP A 209 -14.80 -1.87 -13.71
CA TRP A 209 -15.03 -0.60 -13.02
C TRP A 209 -14.78 0.59 -13.94
N ARG A 210 -13.73 0.53 -14.76
CA ARG A 210 -13.41 1.57 -15.75
C ARG A 210 -14.55 1.81 -16.75
N LYS A 211 -15.22 0.75 -17.18
CA LYS A 211 -16.40 0.84 -18.08
C LYS A 211 -17.63 1.46 -17.39
N LYS A 212 -17.76 1.28 -16.07
CA LYS A 212 -18.88 1.83 -15.29
C LYS A 212 -18.64 3.28 -14.86
N SER A 213 -17.38 3.69 -14.65
CA SER A 213 -17.05 5.08 -14.35
C SER A 213 -17.20 5.97 -15.59
N SER A 214 -16.84 5.47 -16.78
CA SER A 214 -17.04 6.19 -18.04
C SER A 214 -18.50 6.41 -18.46
N GLN A 215 -19.45 5.68 -17.87
CA GLN A 215 -20.89 5.82 -18.12
C GLN A 215 -21.60 6.76 -17.13
N ARG A 216 -20.89 7.20 -16.07
CA ARG A 216 -21.42 8.08 -15.02
C ARG A 216 -20.96 9.53 -15.14
N ASN A 217 -20.03 9.79 -16.05
CA ASN A 217 -19.61 11.12 -16.49
C ASN A 217 -20.24 11.41 -17.85
#